data_AF-A0A0G1CLK4-F1
#
_entry.id   AF-A0A0G1CLK4-F1
#
_cell.length_a   1.000
_cell.length_b   1.000
_cell.length_c   1.000
_cell.angle_alpha   90.00
_cell.angle_beta   90.00
_cell.angle_gamma   90.00
#
_symmetry.space_group_name_H-M   'P 1'
#
loop_
_entity.id
_entity.type
_entity.pdbx_description
1 polymer ?
#
loop_
_entity_poly.entity_id
_entity_poly.type
_entity_poly.pdbx_seq_one_letter_code
_entity_poly.pdbx_strand_id
1 'polypeptide(L)'
;MEPKIGSKAKRLIGNVVAELISDQFDVIARSPVSKYGINSATKQSSHLIVGFENHGGRTYLGKKLQPFARVIKGGGNNGEDGYEGALYKNSIGSYFHGPLLPKNPYIADWLIAKALEKKYVAKIRLRQLDDGLEKQAHKFVSTLR
;
A
#
# COMPACT_ATOMS: atom_id res chain seq x y z
N MET A 1 -8.34 10.29 24.63
CA MET A 1 -8.27 11.60 23.96
C MET A 1 -9.48 11.71 23.07
N GLU A 2 -10.22 12.82 23.11
CA GLU A 2 -11.31 13.06 22.18
C GLU A 2 -10.75 13.38 20.78
N PRO A 3 -11.36 12.86 19.69
CA PRO A 3 -10.90 13.14 18.34
C PRO A 3 -11.07 14.63 18.02
N LYS A 4 -10.00 15.28 17.54
CA LYS A 4 -10.06 16.67 17.08
C LYS A 4 -10.78 16.72 15.73
N ILE A 5 -12.06 17.11 15.74
CA ILE A 5 -12.89 17.26 14.54
C ILE A 5 -13.09 18.76 14.23
N GLY A 6 -13.13 19.13 12.94
CA GLY A 6 -13.43 20.51 12.48
C GLY A 6 -12.22 21.31 11.97
N SER A 7 -12.43 22.60 11.68
CA SER A 7 -11.45 23.51 11.02
C SER A 7 -10.13 23.72 11.76
N LYS A 8 -10.02 23.27 13.02
CA LYS A 8 -8.80 23.33 13.85
C LYS A 8 -7.95 22.05 13.80
N ALA A 9 -8.43 20.97 13.17
CA ALA A 9 -7.69 19.73 13.05
C ALA A 9 -6.56 19.87 12.01
N LYS A 10 -5.33 19.52 12.39
CA LYS A 10 -4.17 19.58 11.48
C LYS A 10 -4.42 18.67 10.28
N ARG A 11 -4.33 19.22 9.07
CA ARG A 11 -4.46 18.43 7.84
C ARG A 11 -3.32 17.41 7.74
N LEU A 12 -3.62 16.19 7.30
CA LEU A 12 -2.60 15.19 6.98
C LEU A 12 -2.21 15.43 5.53
N ILE A 13 -0.98 15.92 5.34
CA ILE A 13 -0.45 16.30 4.04
C ILE A 13 1.03 15.96 3.96
N GLY A 14 1.43 15.24 2.91
CA GLY A 14 2.82 14.87 2.70
C GLY A 14 3.01 13.55 1.97
N ASN A 15 4.28 13.21 1.73
CA ASN A 15 4.63 11.90 1.18
C ASN A 15 4.39 10.81 2.22
N VAL A 16 3.75 9.73 1.78
CA VAL A 16 3.44 8.57 2.61
C VAL A 16 4.25 7.38 2.14
N VAL A 17 4.81 6.65 3.10
CA VAL A 17 5.44 5.34 2.92
C VAL A 17 4.76 4.40 3.90
N ALA A 18 4.22 3.29 3.40
CA ALA A 18 3.56 2.30 4.23
C ALA A 18 3.89 0.89 3.76
N GLU A 19 3.77 -0.09 4.65
CA GLU A 19 4.03 -1.50 4.36
C GLU A 19 2.70 -2.27 4.32
N LEU A 20 2.45 -2.98 3.23
CA LEU A 20 1.30 -3.86 3.09
C LEU A 20 1.26 -4.91 4.19
N ILE A 21 0.07 -5.14 4.75
CA ILE A 21 -0.12 -6.10 5.84
C ILE A 21 -0.49 -7.50 5.30
N SER A 22 -1.25 -7.57 4.20
CA SER A 22 -1.79 -8.84 3.72
C SER A 22 -0.81 -9.61 2.84
N ASP A 23 -0.70 -10.91 3.08
CA ASP A 23 -0.06 -11.90 2.20
C ASP A 23 -0.71 -12.01 0.81
N GLN A 24 -1.93 -11.49 0.63
CA GLN A 24 -2.63 -11.46 -0.66
C GLN A 24 -1.81 -10.77 -1.77
N PHE A 25 -0.84 -9.93 -1.40
CA PHE A 25 0.05 -9.23 -2.33
C PHE A 25 1.34 -10.00 -2.64
N ASP A 26 1.66 -11.07 -1.89
CA ASP A 26 2.88 -11.87 -2.06
C ASP A 26 2.92 -12.61 -3.40
N VAL A 27 1.75 -12.97 -3.92
CA VAL A 27 1.59 -13.76 -5.16
C VAL A 27 2.13 -13.01 -6.39
N ILE A 28 2.29 -11.69 -6.28
CA ILE A 28 2.69 -10.79 -7.38
C ILE A 28 4.08 -10.22 -7.13
N ALA A 29 4.48 -10.17 -5.86
CA ALA A 29 5.85 -9.95 -5.43
C ALA A 29 6.74 -11.18 -5.70
N ARG A 30 7.04 -11.43 -6.98
CA ARG A 30 8.28 -12.08 -7.48
C ARG A 30 8.79 -13.30 -6.68
N SER A 31 8.47 -14.51 -7.18
CA SER A 31 9.11 -15.79 -6.79
C SER A 31 8.90 -16.19 -5.31
N PRO A 32 9.03 -17.47 -4.94
CA PRO A 32 8.81 -17.88 -3.56
C PRO A 32 9.85 -17.19 -2.69
N VAL A 33 9.40 -16.40 -1.71
CA VAL A 33 10.21 -16.10 -0.52
C VAL A 33 10.69 -17.46 -0.01
N SER A 34 12.01 -17.69 -0.06
CA SER A 34 12.58 -18.94 0.43
C SER A 34 12.13 -19.11 1.88
N LYS A 35 11.48 -20.24 2.15
CA LYS A 35 11.00 -20.64 3.48
C LYS A 35 12.13 -20.88 4.50
N TYR A 36 13.38 -20.62 4.10
CA TYR A 36 14.59 -20.66 4.90
C TYR A 36 15.40 -19.38 4.62
N GLY A 37 15.78 -18.69 5.69
CA GLY A 37 16.12 -17.26 5.71
C GLY A 37 17.32 -16.82 4.89
N ILE A 38 17.44 -15.50 4.68
CA ILE A 38 18.62 -14.87 4.10
C ILE A 38 18.93 -13.55 4.82
N ASN A 39 20.13 -13.49 5.41
CA ASN A 39 20.90 -12.27 5.64
C ASN A 39 21.48 -11.80 4.29
N SER A 40 21.05 -10.66 3.74
CA SER A 40 21.82 -9.87 2.76
C SER A 40 21.16 -8.50 2.53
N ALA A 41 21.98 -7.45 2.60
CA ALA A 41 21.62 -6.05 2.81
C ALA A 41 21.01 -5.31 1.59
N THR A 42 20.24 -5.98 0.74
CA THR A 42 19.51 -5.34 -0.38
C THR A 42 18.09 -5.90 -0.51
N LYS A 43 17.32 -5.86 0.59
CA LYS A 43 15.90 -6.20 0.60
C LYS A 43 15.11 -5.00 0.07
N GLN A 44 14.94 -4.87 -1.24
CA GLN A 44 13.93 -3.95 -1.78
C GLN A 44 12.57 -4.54 -1.41
N SER A 45 12.03 -4.05 -0.29
CA SER A 45 10.81 -4.56 0.33
C SER A 45 9.66 -4.48 -0.66
N SER A 46 9.29 -5.62 -1.22
CA SER A 46 8.19 -5.82 -2.17
C SER A 46 6.81 -5.45 -1.60
N HIS A 47 6.76 -5.01 -0.35
CA HIS A 47 5.56 -4.68 0.41
C HIS A 47 5.43 -3.20 0.70
N LEU A 48 6.44 -2.37 0.40
CA LEU A 48 6.35 -0.93 0.61
C LEU A 48 5.53 -0.29 -0.49
N ILE A 49 4.45 0.40 -0.13
CA ILE A 49 3.72 1.35 -0.98
C ILE A 49 4.20 2.78 -0.70
N VAL A 50 4.24 3.60 -1.75
CA VAL A 50 4.53 5.04 -1.66
C VAL A 50 3.46 5.88 -2.33
N GLY A 51 3.21 7.07 -1.78
CA GLY A 51 2.19 7.97 -2.30
C GLY A 51 2.26 9.34 -1.64
N PHE A 52 1.15 10.07 -1.73
CA PHE A 52 0.96 11.37 -1.09
C PHE A 52 -0.38 11.35 -0.36
N GLU A 53 -0.53 12.01 0.77
CA GLU A 53 -1.83 12.19 1.44
C GLU A 53 -2.18 13.67 1.48
N ASN A 54 -3.48 13.99 1.51
CA ASN A 54 -3.97 15.36 1.58
C ASN A 54 -5.41 15.45 2.09
N HIS A 55 -5.67 14.98 3.31
CA HIS A 55 -7.02 14.92 3.86
C HIS A 55 -7.14 15.52 5.26
N GLY A 56 -8.32 16.08 5.54
CA GLY A 56 -8.75 16.46 6.88
C GLY A 56 -9.57 15.37 7.58
N GLY A 57 -10.08 14.39 6.83
CA GLY A 57 -10.85 13.27 7.38
C GLY A 57 -10.01 12.38 8.29
N ARG A 58 -10.69 11.69 9.20
CA ARG A 58 -10.12 10.72 10.14
C ARG A 58 -10.93 9.44 10.06
N THR A 59 -10.33 8.41 9.49
CA THR A 59 -10.94 7.09 9.41
C THR A 59 -10.54 6.28 10.64
N TYR A 60 -11.53 5.66 11.28
CA TYR A 60 -11.31 4.69 12.35
C TYR A 60 -11.93 3.37 11.91
N LEU A 61 -11.10 2.34 11.74
CA LEU A 61 -11.58 1.04 11.29
C LEU A 61 -12.33 0.32 12.42
N GLY A 62 -13.43 -0.35 12.07
CA GLY A 62 -14.09 -1.26 12.99
C GLY A 62 -13.23 -2.49 13.29
N LYS A 63 -13.44 -3.12 14.45
CA LYS A 63 -12.64 -4.27 14.95
C LYS A 63 -12.47 -5.45 13.97
N LYS A 64 -13.37 -5.59 12.99
CA LYS A 64 -13.39 -6.70 12.02
C LYS A 64 -12.76 -6.34 10.66
N LEU A 65 -12.35 -5.10 10.48
CA LEU A 65 -11.82 -4.61 9.21
C LEU A 65 -10.29 -4.54 9.28
N GLN A 66 -9.62 -5.21 8.34
CA GLN A 66 -8.17 -5.20 8.28
C GLN A 66 -7.68 -3.89 7.68
N PRO A 67 -6.65 -3.24 8.25
CA PRO A 67 -5.98 -2.14 7.58
C PRO A 67 -5.29 -2.61 6.29
N PHE A 68 -5.17 -1.71 5.33
CA PHE A 68 -4.51 -2.02 4.06
C PHE A 68 -2.98 -2.08 4.24
N ALA A 69 -2.43 -1.10 4.95
CA ALA A 69 -1.00 -0.99 5.19
C ALA A 69 -0.70 -0.43 6.59
N ARG A 70 0.51 -0.70 7.08
CA ARG A 70 1.10 -0.09 8.28
C ARG A 70 1.93 1.12 7.85
N VAL A 71 1.66 2.28 8.42
CA VAL A 71 2.38 3.52 8.09
C VAL A 71 3.81 3.44 8.62
N ILE A 72 4.78 3.80 7.77
CA ILE A 72 6.18 4.01 8.13
C ILE A 72 6.48 5.51 8.19
N LYS A 73 5.93 6.28 7.24
CA LYS A 73 5.99 7.74 7.17
C LYS A 73 4.65 8.27 6.67
N GLY A 74 4.15 9.34 7.29
CA GLY A 74 2.85 9.96 6.96
C GLY A 74 1.86 9.89 8.12
N GLY A 75 0.62 10.27 7.88
CA GLY A 75 -0.49 10.23 8.82
C GLY A 75 -1.42 9.03 8.65
N GLY A 76 -1.59 8.54 7.42
CA GLY A 76 -2.48 7.42 7.13
C GLY A 76 -3.94 7.74 7.47
N ASN A 77 -4.68 6.77 8.00
CA ASN A 77 -6.12 6.90 8.25
C ASN A 77 -6.48 8.07 9.18
N ASN A 78 -5.69 8.31 10.23
CA ASN A 78 -6.03 9.31 11.24
C ASN A 78 -4.85 10.04 11.90
N GLY A 79 -3.61 9.64 11.62
CA GLY A 79 -2.42 10.27 12.20
C GLY A 79 -2.06 9.77 13.60
N GLU A 80 -2.76 8.76 14.13
CA GLU A 80 -2.62 8.30 15.51
C GLU A 80 -2.43 6.78 15.62
N ASP A 81 -3.18 5.99 14.83
CA ASP A 81 -3.17 4.52 14.93
C ASP A 81 -2.03 3.82 14.16
N GLY A 82 -1.30 4.55 13.31
CA GLY A 82 -0.20 4.02 12.52
C GLY A 82 -0.62 3.14 11.35
N TYR A 83 -1.89 3.20 10.93
CA TYR A 83 -2.41 2.41 9.82
C TYR A 83 -2.96 3.27 8.68
N GLU A 84 -2.90 2.70 7.48
CA GLU A 84 -3.38 3.32 6.26
C GLU A 84 -4.43 2.42 5.60
N GLY A 85 -5.49 3.07 5.14
CA GLY A 85 -6.54 2.47 4.34
C GLY A 85 -7.25 1.30 5.01
N ALA A 86 -7.97 0.54 4.20
CA ALA A 86 -8.66 -0.67 4.59
C ALA A 86 -8.61 -1.70 3.45
N LEU A 87 -8.51 -2.97 3.81
CA LEU A 87 -8.62 -4.08 2.88
C LEU A 87 -9.82 -4.94 3.29
N TYR A 88 -10.76 -5.12 2.37
CA TYR A 88 -11.89 -6.03 2.56
C TYR A 88 -12.07 -6.90 1.33
N LYS A 89 -11.78 -8.20 1.47
CA LYS A 89 -11.69 -9.12 0.33
C LYS A 89 -10.71 -8.53 -0.71
N ASN A 90 -11.17 -8.28 -1.93
CA ASN A 90 -10.36 -7.67 -3.00
C ASN A 90 -10.55 -6.15 -3.13
N SER A 91 -11.21 -5.49 -2.18
CA SER A 91 -11.47 -4.05 -2.18
C SER A 91 -10.46 -3.30 -1.31
N ILE A 92 -9.79 -2.31 -1.90
CA ILE A 92 -8.85 -1.41 -1.21
C ILE A 92 -9.51 -0.05 -1.03
N GLY A 93 -9.57 0.44 0.20
CA GLY A 93 -9.79 1.85 0.51
C GLY A 93 -8.46 2.48 0.95
N SER A 94 -8.13 3.68 0.48
CA SER A 94 -6.87 4.35 0.84
C SER A 94 -7.01 5.87 0.70
N TYR A 95 -6.29 6.60 1.55
CA TYR A 95 -6.09 8.05 1.46
C TYR A 95 -4.90 8.45 0.58
N PHE A 96 -4.20 7.50 -0.04
CA PHE A 96 -3.15 7.81 -1.00
C PHE A 96 -3.75 8.59 -2.18
N HIS A 97 -3.42 9.87 -2.21
CA HIS A 97 -3.59 10.80 -3.30
C HIS A 97 -2.36 10.78 -4.23
N GLY A 98 -2.59 11.17 -5.49
CA GLY A 98 -1.63 10.99 -6.57
C GLY A 98 -1.73 9.61 -7.23
N PRO A 99 -0.86 9.27 -8.20
CA PRO A 99 -0.94 8.00 -8.89
C PRO A 99 -0.47 6.84 -7.98
N LEU A 100 -1.38 6.29 -7.18
CA LEU A 100 -1.13 5.10 -6.35
C LEU A 100 -0.64 3.94 -7.21
N LEU A 101 -1.32 3.63 -8.32
CA LEU A 101 -1.00 2.45 -9.12
C LEU A 101 0.33 2.59 -9.90
N PRO A 102 0.60 3.69 -10.63
CA PRO A 102 1.87 3.85 -11.34
C PRO A 102 3.11 3.85 -10.44
N LYS A 103 3.01 4.35 -9.21
CA LYS A 103 4.15 4.30 -8.26
C LYS A 103 4.28 2.97 -7.53
N ASN A 104 3.25 2.13 -7.60
CA ASN A 104 3.19 0.85 -6.91
C ASN A 104 2.66 -0.22 -7.89
N PRO A 105 3.42 -0.54 -8.96
CA PRO A 105 2.93 -1.37 -10.08
C PRO A 105 2.45 -2.75 -9.64
N TYR A 106 3.00 -3.31 -8.56
CA TYR A 106 2.54 -4.58 -7.98
C TYR A 106 1.10 -4.51 -7.41
N ILE A 107 0.61 -3.34 -6.98
CA ILE A 107 -0.82 -3.14 -6.63
C ILE A 107 -1.67 -3.14 -7.90
N ALA A 108 -1.18 -2.52 -8.97
CA ALA A 108 -1.87 -2.50 -10.26
C ALA A 108 -2.02 -3.92 -10.81
N ASP A 109 -0.93 -4.67 -10.84
CA ASP A 109 -0.90 -6.09 -11.21
C ASP A 109 -1.83 -6.92 -10.33
N TRP A 110 -1.89 -6.63 -9.03
CA TRP A 110 -2.82 -7.30 -8.11
C TRP A 110 -4.28 -7.08 -8.45
N LEU A 111 -4.67 -5.83 -8.70
CA LEU A 111 -6.03 -5.52 -9.11
C LEU A 111 -6.40 -6.20 -10.43
N ILE A 112 -5.49 -6.18 -11.42
CA ILE A 112 -5.69 -6.80 -12.72
C ILE A 112 -5.81 -8.32 -12.58
N ALA A 113 -4.91 -8.96 -11.83
CA ALA A 113 -4.94 -10.40 -11.58
C ALA A 113 -6.26 -10.80 -10.89
N LYS A 114 -6.68 -10.10 -9.82
CA LYS A 114 -7.94 -10.38 -9.12
C LYS A 114 -9.16 -10.23 -10.00
N ALA A 115 -9.18 -9.22 -10.88
CA ALA A 115 -10.27 -9.03 -11.84
C ALA A 115 -10.34 -10.18 -12.85
N LEU A 116 -9.21 -10.60 -13.41
CA LEU A 116 -9.13 -11.70 -14.37
C LEU A 116 -9.44 -13.05 -13.72
N GLU A 117 -8.94 -13.32 -12.51
CA GLU A 117 -9.24 -14.52 -11.73
C GLU A 117 -10.74 -14.67 -11.50
N LYS A 118 -11.41 -13.55 -11.16
CA LYS A 118 -12.85 -13.53 -10.98
C LYS A 118 -13.63 -13.76 -12.28
N LYS A 119 -13.16 -13.20 -13.40
CA LYS A 119 -13.82 -13.31 -14.71
C LYS A 119 -13.68 -14.71 -15.32
N TYR A 120 -12.49 -15.30 -15.24
CA TYR A 120 -12.17 -16.57 -15.90
C TYR A 120 -12.22 -17.78 -14.98
N VAL A 121 -12.42 -17.58 -13.67
CA VAL A 121 -12.49 -18.67 -12.67
C VAL A 121 -11.24 -19.56 -12.73
N ALA A 122 -10.09 -18.93 -12.93
CA ALA A 122 -8.80 -19.59 -13.06
C ALA A 122 -7.73 -18.75 -12.37
N LYS A 123 -6.65 -19.38 -11.90
CA LYS A 123 -5.49 -18.64 -11.41
C LYS A 123 -4.82 -17.92 -12.58
N ILE A 124 -4.52 -16.64 -12.40
CA ILE A 124 -3.93 -15.80 -13.44
C ILE A 124 -2.48 -15.48 -13.08
N ARG A 125 -1.60 -15.68 -14.05
CA ARG A 125 -0.22 -15.21 -13.97
C ARG A 125 0.00 -14.15 -15.04
N LEU A 126 0.18 -12.91 -14.62
CA LEU A 126 0.49 -11.81 -15.52
C LEU A 126 1.92 -11.96 -16.05
N ARG A 127 2.11 -11.63 -17.34
CA ARG A 127 3.44 -11.51 -17.92
C ARG A 127 4.09 -10.26 -17.34
N GLN A 128 5.34 -10.41 -16.90
CA GLN A 128 6.10 -9.27 -16.36
C GLN A 128 6.39 -8.25 -17.45
N LEU A 129 6.27 -6.98 -17.07
CA LEU A 129 6.67 -5.82 -17.85
C LEU A 129 7.91 -5.20 -17.22
N ASP A 130 8.56 -4.29 -17.94
CA ASP A 130 9.67 -3.53 -17.39
C ASP A 130 9.16 -2.39 -16.51
N ASP A 131 9.23 -2.57 -15.18
CA ASP A 131 8.88 -1.53 -14.19
C ASP A 131 10.02 -0.52 -13.92
N GLY A 132 10.99 -0.36 -14.84
CA GLY A 132 12.22 0.40 -14.59
C GLY A 132 11.98 1.84 -14.14
N LEU A 133 11.01 2.53 -14.73
CA LEU A 133 10.67 3.92 -14.40
C LEU A 133 9.88 4.00 -13.09
N GLU A 134 8.95 3.10 -12.90
CA GLU A 134 8.10 2.97 -11.72
C GLU A 134 8.96 2.71 -10.49
N LYS A 135 9.94 1.80 -10.59
CA LYS A 135 10.90 1.51 -9.51
C LYS A 135 11.75 2.73 -9.14
N GLN A 136 12.18 3.51 -10.14
CA GLN A 136 12.94 4.74 -9.89
C GLN A 136 12.08 5.79 -9.19
N ALA A 137 10.85 6.01 -9.67
CA ALA A 137 9.89 6.92 -9.04
C ALA A 137 9.55 6.47 -7.61
N HIS A 138 9.35 5.16 -7.42
CA HIS A 138 9.06 4.56 -6.12
C HIS A 138 10.21 4.80 -5.13
N LYS A 139 11.44 4.49 -5.55
CA LYS A 139 12.66 4.68 -4.74
C LYS A 139 12.87 6.15 -4.39
N PHE A 140 12.61 7.06 -5.33
CA PHE A 140 12.72 8.49 -5.05
C PHE A 140 11.80 8.88 -3.89
N VAL A 141 10.51 8.55 -3.96
CA VAL A 141 9.54 8.91 -2.91
C VAL A 141 9.86 8.22 -1.58
N SER A 142 10.28 6.95 -1.58
CA SER A 142 10.60 6.22 -0.33
C SER A 142 11.81 6.80 0.42
N THR A 143 12.66 7.56 -0.26
CA THR A 143 13.86 8.20 0.33
C THR A 143 13.66 9.66 0.72
N LEU A 144 12.57 10.31 0.29
CA LEU A 144 12.27 11.68 0.69
C LEU A 144 12.03 11.72 2.21
N ARG A 145 12.76 12.58 2.92
CA ARG A 145 12.58 12.84 4.36
C ARG A 145 11.36 13.68 4.66
#